data_AF-A0A4S0MJR8-F1
#
_entry.id   AF-A0A4S0MJR8-F1
#
_cell.length_a   1.000
_cell.length_b   1.000
_cell.length_c   1.000
_cell.angle_alpha   90.00
_cell.angle_beta   90.00
_cell.angle_gamma   90.00
#
_symmetry.space_group_name_H-M   'P 1'
#
loop_
_entity.id
_entity.type
_entity.pdbx_description
1 polymer ?
#
loop_
_entity_poly.entity_id
_entity_poly.type
_entity_poly.pdbx_seq_one_letter_code
_entity_poly.pdbx_strand_id
1 'polypeptide(L)'
;AFNPDTMRMEVTDFMAVIFNPVAQAKFVHTVSAGYVCAATFVLGVSAWYLLRRRHVELAKRSFVIASAFGVASALSVIVLGDESGYALTDNQ
;
A
#
# COMPACT_ATOMS: atom_id res chain seq x y z
N ALA A 1 0.87 -15.67 25.60
CA ALA A 1 0.80 -15.42 27.06
C ALA A 1 2.21 -15.24 27.62
N PHE A 2 2.37 -14.59 28.78
CA PHE A 2 3.68 -14.47 29.43
C PHE A 2 4.06 -15.79 30.09
N ASN A 3 5.22 -16.34 29.73
CA ASN A 3 5.81 -17.51 30.38
C ASN A 3 6.79 -17.02 31.46
N PRO A 4 6.49 -17.26 32.76
CA PRO A 4 7.35 -16.81 33.87
C PRO A 4 8.67 -17.59 33.97
N ASP A 5 8.73 -18.82 33.45
CA ASP A 5 9.94 -19.66 33.53
C ASP A 5 11.01 -19.18 32.52
N THR A 6 10.57 -18.76 31.34
CA THR A 6 11.47 -18.25 30.28
C THR A 6 11.53 -16.73 30.22
N MET A 7 10.71 -16.03 31.02
CA MET A 7 10.55 -14.57 31.03
C MET A 7 10.25 -14.00 29.63
N ARG A 8 9.37 -14.66 28.85
CA ARG A 8 9.05 -14.27 27.46
C ARG A 8 7.55 -14.30 27.17
N MET A 9 7.13 -13.52 26.17
CA MET A 9 5.81 -13.68 25.56
C MET A 9 5.84 -14.80 24.54
N GLU A 10 5.03 -15.83 24.75
CA GLU A 10 4.90 -16.97 23.83
C GLU A 10 3.58 -16.91 23.07
N VAL A 11 3.60 -17.31 21.80
CA VAL A 11 2.41 -17.36 20.93
C VAL A 11 1.49 -18.46 21.42
N THR A 12 0.25 -18.11 21.74
CA THR A 12 -0.78 -19.06 22.20
C THR A 12 -1.78 -19.41 21.12
N ASP A 13 -1.97 -18.52 20.15
CA ASP A 13 -2.80 -18.74 18.98
C ASP A 13 -2.12 -18.09 17.77
N PHE A 14 -1.63 -18.91 16.86
CA PHE A 14 -0.92 -18.43 15.67
C PHE A 14 -1.88 -17.84 14.62
N MET A 15 -3.10 -18.37 14.52
CA MET A 15 -4.09 -17.85 13.57
C MET A 15 -4.55 -16.45 13.97
N ALA A 16 -4.75 -16.21 15.27
CA ALA A 16 -5.07 -14.88 15.79
C ALA A 16 -3.98 -13.84 15.48
N VAL A 17 -2.71 -14.25 15.42
CA VAL A 17 -1.60 -13.35 15.06
C VAL A 17 -1.65 -12.97 13.57
N ILE A 18 -1.88 -13.94 12.67
CA ILE A 18 -1.94 -13.70 11.22
C ILE A 18 -3.13 -12.80 10.87
N PHE A 19 -4.31 -13.10 11.42
CA PHE A 19 -5.55 -12.39 11.11
C PHE A 19 -5.80 -11.19 12.02
N ASN A 20 -4.76 -10.66 12.67
CA ASN A 20 -4.86 -9.45 13.47
C ASN A 20 -5.34 -8.28 12.57
N PRO A 21 -6.47 -7.62 12.89
CA PRO A 21 -7.03 -6.55 12.06
C PRO A 21 -6.08 -5.37 11.88
N VAL A 22 -5.24 -5.05 12.87
CA VAL A 22 -4.22 -4.00 12.76
C VAL A 22 -3.14 -4.40 11.76
N ALA A 23 -2.73 -5.67 11.76
CA ALA A 23 -1.76 -6.18 10.79
C ALA A 23 -2.33 -6.17 9.37
N GLN A 24 -3.61 -6.54 9.20
CA GLN A 24 -4.31 -6.51 7.91
C GLN A 24 -4.43 -5.08 7.36
N ALA A 25 -4.86 -4.12 8.19
CA ALA A 25 -4.94 -2.72 7.79
C ALA A 25 -3.58 -2.17 7.32
N LYS A 26 -2.51 -2.44 8.09
CA LYS A 26 -1.14 -2.03 7.73
C LYS A 26 -0.65 -2.69 6.45
N PHE A 27 -0.95 -3.96 6.25
CA PHE A 27 -0.56 -4.69 5.05
C PHE A 27 -1.19 -4.05 3.80
N VAL A 28 -2.52 -3.90 3.78
CA VAL A 28 -3.21 -3.35 2.61
C VAL A 28 -2.79 -1.90 2.36
N HIS A 29 -2.68 -1.07 3.40
CA HIS A 29 -2.23 0.32 3.25
C HIS A 29 -0.82 0.40 2.63
N THR A 30 0.12 -0.40 3.12
CA THR A 30 1.52 -0.37 2.65
C THR A 30 1.64 -0.87 1.21
N VAL A 31 0.91 -1.92 0.86
CA VAL A 31 0.89 -2.46 -0.51
C VAL A 31 0.27 -1.45 -1.48
N SER A 32 -0.87 -0.86 -1.13
CA SER A 32 -1.52 0.18 -1.94
C SER A 32 -0.62 1.40 -2.11
N ALA A 33 0.12 1.83 -1.08
CA ALA A 33 1.10 2.90 -1.19
C ALA A 33 2.24 2.56 -2.16
N GLY A 34 2.71 1.30 -2.15
CA GLY A 34 3.68 0.80 -3.13
C GLY A 34 3.15 0.87 -4.57
N TYR A 35 1.88 0.55 -4.79
CA TYR A 35 1.22 0.69 -6.09
C TYR A 35 1.15 2.13 -6.58
N VAL A 36 0.81 3.07 -5.69
CA VAL A 36 0.83 4.52 -6.01
C VAL A 36 2.24 4.96 -6.42
N CYS A 37 3.26 4.54 -5.67
CA CYS A 37 4.66 4.87 -5.96
C CYS A 37 5.09 4.36 -7.35
N ALA A 38 4.80 3.09 -7.66
CA ALA A 38 5.11 2.48 -8.95
C ALA A 38 4.36 3.16 -10.12
N ALA A 39 3.06 3.44 -9.94
CA ALA A 39 2.26 4.14 -10.94
C ALA A 39 2.81 5.54 -11.23
N THR A 40 3.17 6.29 -10.17
CA THR A 40 3.75 7.63 -10.27
C THR A 40 5.10 7.60 -11.01
N PHE A 41 5.94 6.59 -10.74
CA PHE A 41 7.19 6.40 -11.46
C PHE A 41 6.97 6.19 -12.97
N VAL A 42 6.06 5.29 -13.34
CA VAL A 42 5.73 5.02 -14.75
C VAL A 42 5.14 6.25 -15.43
N LEU A 43 4.27 7.00 -14.75
CA LEU A 43 3.73 8.27 -15.23
C LEU A 43 4.83 9.30 -15.48
N GLY A 44 5.77 9.45 -14.54
CA GLY A 44 6.90 10.37 -14.67
C GLY A 44 7.78 10.07 -15.87
N VAL A 45 8.19 8.81 -16.05
CA VAL A 45 8.99 8.37 -17.21
C VAL A 45 8.22 8.56 -18.52
N SER A 46 6.93 8.20 -18.53
CA SER A 46 6.08 8.34 -19.72
C SER A 46 5.86 9.81 -20.08
N ALA A 47 5.61 10.68 -19.11
CA ALA A 47 5.49 12.12 -19.31
C ALA A 47 6.78 12.73 -19.88
N TRP A 48 7.94 12.29 -19.37
CA TRP A 48 9.23 12.72 -19.90
C TRP A 48 9.44 12.30 -21.36
N TYR A 49 9.11 11.07 -21.71
CA TYR A 49 9.16 10.60 -23.09
C TYR A 49 8.25 11.40 -24.02
N LEU A 50 7.02 11.70 -23.60
CA LEU A 50 6.09 12.53 -24.37
C LEU A 50 6.62 13.95 -24.57
N LEU A 51 7.17 14.57 -23.52
CA LEU A 51 7.76 15.91 -23.57
C LEU A 51 8.95 15.96 -24.55
N ARG A 52 9.78 14.91 -24.57
CA ARG A 52 10.95 14.81 -25.47
C ARG A 52 10.61 14.25 -26.85
N ARG A 53 9.34 13.97 -27.14
CA ARG A 53 8.86 13.32 -28.37
C ARG A 53 9.58 12.00 -28.68
N ARG A 54 9.90 11.22 -27.65
CA ARG A 54 10.55 9.90 -27.75
C ARG A 54 9.53 8.80 -27.42
N HIS A 55 9.65 7.65 -28.08
CA HIS A 55 8.83 6.44 -27.80
C HIS A 55 7.33 6.72 -27.58
N VAL A 56 6.74 7.62 -28.38
CA VAL A 56 5.43 8.23 -28.10
C VAL A 56 4.32 7.20 -27.97
N GLU A 57 4.31 6.18 -28.83
CA GLU A 57 3.29 5.12 -28.80
C GLU A 57 3.33 4.31 -27.49
N LEU A 58 4.53 3.92 -27.06
CA LEU A 58 4.74 3.24 -25.78
C LEU A 58 4.33 4.16 -24.62
N ALA A 59 4.82 5.39 -24.62
CA ALA A 59 4.59 6.34 -23.55
C ALA A 59 3.09 6.64 -23.37
N LYS A 60 2.30 6.78 -24.44
CA LYS A 60 0.85 6.97 -24.34
C LYS A 60 0.15 5.76 -23.70
N ARG A 61 0.46 4.54 -24.15
CA ARG A 61 -0.16 3.32 -23.61
C ARG A 61 0.20 3.10 -22.14
N SER A 62 1.48 3.26 -21.80
CA SER A 62 1.96 3.19 -20.42
C SER A 62 1.34 4.27 -19.54
N PHE A 63 1.21 5.50 -20.03
CA PHE A 63 0.62 6.61 -19.28
C PHE A 63 -0.86 6.36 -18.95
N VAL A 64 -1.64 5.81 -19.88
CA VAL A 64 -3.08 5.52 -19.65
C VAL A 64 -3.26 4.43 -18.59
N ILE A 65 -2.48 3.34 -18.67
CA ILE A 65 -2.59 2.25 -17.69
C ILE A 65 -2.13 2.73 -16.31
N ALA A 66 -1.00 3.43 -16.26
CA ALA A 66 -0.45 3.94 -15.01
C ALA A 66 -1.34 5.01 -14.37
N SER A 67 -2.03 5.85 -15.15
CA SER A 67 -2.95 6.84 -14.60
C SER A 67 -4.19 6.20 -14.01
N ALA A 68 -4.82 5.24 -14.72
CA ALA A 68 -6.00 4.54 -14.22
C ALA A 68 -5.68 3.75 -12.93
N PHE A 69 -4.60 2.97 -12.96
CA PHE A 69 -4.17 2.20 -11.79
C PHE A 69 -3.68 3.10 -10.64
N GLY A 70 -2.96 4.17 -10.97
CA GLY A 70 -2.48 5.17 -10.01
C GLY A 70 -3.62 5.86 -9.26
N VAL A 71 -4.69 6.25 -9.97
CA VAL A 71 -5.87 6.85 -9.33
C VAL A 71 -6.61 5.84 -8.45
N ALA A 72 -6.83 4.61 -8.94
CA ALA A 72 -7.50 3.58 -8.15
C ALA A 72 -6.72 3.23 -6.87
N SER A 73 -5.40 3.06 -6.98
CA SER A 73 -4.53 2.80 -5.83
C SER A 73 -4.45 3.98 -4.87
N ALA A 74 -4.41 5.23 -5.37
CA ALA A 74 -4.42 6.42 -4.52
C ALA A 74 -5.72 6.54 -3.71
N LEU A 75 -6.88 6.27 -4.33
CA LEU A 75 -8.15 6.22 -3.61
C LEU A 75 -8.16 5.14 -2.53
N SER A 76 -7.60 3.96 -2.82
CA SER A 76 -7.44 2.89 -1.81
C SER A 76 -6.58 3.35 -0.63
N VAL A 77 -5.46 4.02 -0.87
CA VAL A 77 -4.58 4.53 0.20
C VAL A 77 -5.30 5.57 1.06
N ILE A 78 -6.08 6.47 0.47
CA ILE A 78 -6.81 7.51 1.20
C ILE A 78 -7.86 6.88 2.12
N VAL A 79 -8.72 6.02 1.57
CA VAL A 79 -9.81 5.40 2.35
C VAL A 79 -9.28 4.52 3.47
N LEU A 80 -8.30 3.65 3.18
CA LEU A 80 -7.73 2.77 4.20
C LEU A 80 -6.78 3.50 5.16
N GLY A 81 -6.18 4.60 4.72
CA GLY A 81 -5.40 5.50 5.57
C GLY A 81 -6.28 6.09 6.67
N ASP A 82 -7.47 6.60 6.32
CA ASP A 82 -8.43 7.10 7.29
C ASP A 82 -8.93 5.99 8.23
N GLU A 83 -9.29 4.81 7.72
CA GLU A 83 -9.70 3.68 8.58
C GLU A 83 -8.59 3.27 9.55
N SER A 84 -7.33 3.24 9.11
CA SER A 84 -6.20 2.94 9.98
C SER A 84 -5.98 4.01 11.05
N GLY A 85 -6.26 5.28 10.76
CA GLY A 85 -6.20 6.38 11.72
C GLY A 85 -7.29 6.31 12.79
N TYR A 86 -8.53 5.99 12.40
CA TYR A 86 -9.62 5.74 13.35
C TYR A 86 -9.33 4.53 14.25
N ALA A 87 -8.88 3.41 13.68
CA ALA A 87 -8.54 2.21 14.45
C ALA A 87 -7.38 2.42 15.44
N LEU A 88 -6.44 3.32 15.15
CA LEU A 88 -5.37 3.70 16.08
C LEU A 88 -5.89 4.47 17.30
N THR A 89 -6.98 5.23 17.16
CA THR A 89 -7.56 5.99 18.29
C THR A 89 -8.26 5.05 19.29
N ASP A 90 -8.79 3.92 18.82
CA ASP A 90 -9.48 2.93 19.66
C ASP A 90 -8.54 1.89 20.30
N ASN A 91 -7.31 1.72 19.80
CA ASN A 91 -6.42 0.59 20.18
C ASN A 91 -5.04 1.02 20.72
N GLN A 92 -4.81 2.31 20.95
CA GLN A 92 -3.62 2.85 21.65
C GLN A 92 -4.03 3.60 22.92
#